data_AF-A0A167J6T8-F1
#
_entry.id   AF-A0A167J6T8-F1
#
_cell.length_a   1.000
_cell.length_b   1.000
_cell.length_c   1.000
_cell.angle_alpha   90.00
_cell.angle_beta   90.00
_cell.angle_gamma   90.00
#
_symmetry.space_group_name_H-M   'P 1'
#
loop_
_entity.id
_entity.type
_entity.pdbx_description
1 polymer ?
#
loop_
_entity_poly.entity_id
_entity_poly.type
_entity_poly.pdbx_seq_one_letter_code
_entity_poly.pdbx_strand_id
1 'polypeptide(L)'
;MYQPDADGRLFFFEVPIDRHSINSGSSDLVKRPDGSIVLHLSRERSEEEDVVWVPTPEGPFEAIFRTYRPAEPVIDDSWSVPSLEKQR
;
A
#
# COMPACT_ATOMS: atom_id res chain seq x y z
N MET A 1 -2.66 -4.60 -3.48
CA MET A 1 -1.45 -5.29 -3.94
C MET A 1 -1.86 -6.33 -4.93
N TYR A 2 -1.30 -6.22 -6.13
CA TYR A 2 -1.66 -7.05 -7.26
C TYR A 2 -0.43 -7.81 -7.75
N GLN A 3 -0.62 -9.08 -8.08
CA GLN A 3 0.36 -9.85 -8.83
C GLN A 3 -0.09 -9.86 -10.30
N PRO A 4 0.79 -9.48 -11.24
CA PRO A 4 0.50 -9.60 -12.66
C PRO A 4 0.56 -11.08 -13.10
N ASP A 5 -0.37 -11.51 -13.96
CA ASP A 5 -0.26 -12.78 -14.68
C ASP A 5 0.68 -12.68 -15.90
N ALA A 6 0.80 -13.75 -16.68
CA ALA A 6 1.66 -13.78 -17.87
C ALA A 6 1.25 -12.78 -18.96
N ASP A 7 -0.03 -12.37 -18.98
CA ASP A 7 -0.57 -11.37 -19.91
C ASP A 7 -0.53 -9.94 -19.32
N GLY A 8 0.01 -9.76 -18.11
CA GLY A 8 0.09 -8.48 -17.40
C GLY A 8 -1.23 -8.06 -16.72
N ARG A 9 -2.21 -8.95 -16.60
CA ARG A 9 -3.47 -8.66 -15.90
C ARG A 9 -3.26 -8.70 -14.39
N LEU A 10 -3.89 -7.76 -13.69
CA LEU A 10 -3.69 -7.56 -12.26
C LEU A 10 -4.71 -8.32 -11.42
N PHE A 11 -4.25 -9.29 -10.64
CA PHE A 11 -5.09 -10.07 -9.73
C PHE A 11 -4.61 -9.94 -8.29
N PHE A 12 -5.52 -10.20 -7.34
CA PHE A 12 -5.10 -10.49 -5.97
C PHE A 12 -4.38 -11.84 -5.94
N PHE A 13 -3.44 -11.98 -5.00
CA PHE A 13 -2.62 -13.16 -4.80
C PHE A 13 -2.90 -13.73 -3.41
N GLU A 14 -2.67 -15.02 -3.18
CA GLU A 14 -2.96 -15.61 -1.88
C GLU A 14 -2.04 -15.05 -0.78
N VAL A 15 -2.63 -14.62 0.35
CA VAL A 15 -1.89 -14.10 1.51
C VAL A 15 -2.46 -14.65 2.82
N PRO A 16 -1.63 -14.87 3.86
CA PRO A 16 -2.05 -15.55 5.09
C PRO A 16 -3.20 -14.89 5.86
N ILE A 17 -3.43 -13.59 5.66
CA ILE A 17 -4.41 -12.79 6.41
C ILE A 17 -5.47 -12.14 5.51
N ASP A 18 -5.60 -12.60 4.25
CA ASP A 18 -6.51 -12.05 3.22
C ASP A 18 -6.42 -10.52 3.07
N ARG A 19 -5.23 -9.95 3.29
CA ARG A 19 -4.96 -8.51 3.24
C ARG A 19 -4.31 -8.13 1.92
N HIS A 20 -5.10 -7.66 0.96
CA HIS A 20 -4.57 -7.11 -0.30
C HIS A 20 -4.62 -5.60 -0.36
N SER A 21 -5.28 -4.94 0.58
CA SER A 21 -5.43 -3.49 0.60
C SER A 21 -5.49 -2.96 2.03
N ILE A 22 -5.18 -1.68 2.15
CA ILE A 22 -5.37 -0.87 3.36
C ILE A 22 -6.14 0.37 2.95
N ASN A 23 -7.05 0.85 3.80
CA ASN A 23 -7.83 2.05 3.54
C ASN A 23 -8.11 2.82 4.83
N SER A 24 -8.71 4.00 4.72
CA SER A 24 -8.99 4.91 5.84
C SER A 24 -9.89 4.33 6.95
N GLY A 25 -10.61 3.24 6.68
CA GLY A 25 -11.43 2.52 7.66
C GLY A 25 -10.76 1.29 8.27
N SER A 26 -9.51 0.96 7.90
CA SER A 26 -8.79 -0.16 8.49
C SER A 26 -8.50 0.09 9.97
N SER A 27 -8.86 -0.86 10.83
CA SER A 27 -8.79 -0.74 12.29
C SER A 27 -7.38 -0.66 12.86
N ASP A 28 -6.39 -1.10 12.09
CA ASP A 28 -4.99 -1.16 12.46
C ASP A 28 -4.15 -0.09 11.74
N LEU A 29 -4.79 0.98 11.27
CA LEU A 29 -4.08 2.14 10.77
C LEU A 29 -3.28 2.80 11.90
N VAL A 30 -1.98 2.94 11.66
CA VAL A 30 -1.08 3.68 12.55
C VAL A 30 -0.73 5.01 11.91
N LYS A 31 -1.01 6.11 12.63
CA LYS A 31 -0.63 7.47 12.25
C LYS A 31 0.52 7.94 13.13
N ARG A 32 1.55 8.48 12.51
CA ARG A 32 2.69 9.11 13.21
C ARG A 32 2.27 10.48 13.79
N PRO A 33 3.07 11.06 14.71
CA PRO A 33 2.76 12.37 15.30
C PRO A 33 2.62 13.51 14.29
N ASP A 34 3.29 13.42 13.13
CA ASP A 34 3.18 14.36 12.02
C ASP A 34 1.94 14.14 11.13
N GLY A 35 1.11 13.14 11.45
CA GLY A 35 -0.08 12.76 10.71
C GLY A 35 0.19 11.81 9.53
N SER A 36 1.45 11.47 9.24
CA SER A 36 1.80 10.54 8.18
C SER A 36 1.40 9.09 8.51
N ILE A 37 1.17 8.30 7.47
CA ILE A 37 0.97 6.85 7.54
C ILE A 37 2.09 6.23 6.73
N VAL A 38 2.86 5.34 7.34
CA VAL A 38 3.93 4.62 6.65
C VAL A 38 3.49 3.20 6.38
N LEU A 39 3.52 2.83 5.09
CA LEU A 39 3.22 1.48 4.64
C LEU A 39 4.52 0.72 4.44
N HIS A 40 4.64 -0.43 5.09
CA HIS A 40 5.74 -1.36 4.87
C HIS A 40 5.24 -2.49 3.96
N LEU A 41 5.74 -2.54 2.72
CA LEU A 41 5.35 -3.53 1.72
C LEU A 41 6.40 -4.66 1.67
N SER A 42 6.06 -5.84 2.19
CA SER A 42 7.00 -6.96 2.31
C SER A 42 6.28 -8.31 2.33
N ARG A 43 6.99 -9.39 1.99
CA ARG A 43 6.45 -10.77 2.08
C ARG A 43 6.20 -11.19 3.53
N GLU A 44 7.18 -10.93 4.38
CA GLU A 44 7.13 -11.24 5.80
C GLU A 44 6.72 -10.01 6.59
N ARG A 45 6.06 -10.23 7.73
CA ARG A 45 5.61 -9.14 8.59
C ARG A 45 6.82 -8.42 9.17
N SER A 46 6.85 -7.10 9.02
CA SER A 46 7.86 -6.26 9.67
C SER A 46 7.69 -6.27 11.19
N GLU A 47 8.80 -6.29 11.92
CA GLU A 47 8.85 -6.06 13.37
C GLU A 47 8.92 -4.55 13.70
N GLU A 48 9.02 -3.68 12.68
CA GLU A 48 9.00 -2.23 12.89
C GLU A 48 7.68 -1.80 13.55
N GLU A 49 7.81 -0.99 14.59
CA GLU A 49 6.70 -0.26 15.17
C GLU A 49 6.35 0.95 14.29
N ASP A 50 5.14 1.49 14.46
CA ASP A 50 4.68 2.69 13.73
C ASP A 50 4.63 2.57 12.20
N VAL A 51 4.51 1.35 11.68
CA VAL A 51 4.25 1.06 10.26
C VAL A 51 3.04 0.13 10.09
N VAL A 52 2.33 0.30 8.98
CA VAL A 52 1.25 -0.61 8.59
C VAL A 52 1.79 -1.59 7.56
N TRP A 53 1.84 -2.86 7.95
CA TRP A 53 2.30 -3.93 7.07
C TRP A 53 1.24 -4.28 6.02
N VAL A 54 1.69 -4.32 4.76
CA VAL A 54 0.91 -4.78 3.60
C VAL A 54 1.70 -5.89 2.91
N PRO A 55 1.15 -7.12 2.83
CA PRO A 55 1.87 -8.23 2.22
C PRO A 55 2.07 -8.01 0.71
N THR A 56 3.18 -8.52 0.19
CA THR A 56 3.53 -8.55 -1.24
C THR A 56 3.66 -9.99 -1.74
N PRO A 57 3.42 -10.27 -3.04
CA PRO A 57 3.67 -11.60 -3.61
C PRO A 57 5.18 -11.89 -3.69
N GLU A 58 5.49 -13.14 -4.07
CA GLU A 58 6.81 -13.50 -4.57
C GLU A 58 7.02 -12.90 -5.97
N GLY A 59 7.97 -11.97 -6.08
CA GLY A 59 8.33 -11.35 -7.36
C GLY A 59 7.64 -10.02 -7.63
N PRO A 60 7.44 -9.65 -8.91
CA PRO A 60 6.85 -8.36 -9.29
C PRO A 60 5.45 -8.17 -8.72
N PHE A 61 5.13 -6.92 -8.39
CA PHE A 61 3.82 -6.52 -7.94
C PHE A 61 3.48 -5.12 -8.41
N GLU A 62 2.19 -4.79 -8.39
CA GLU A 62 1.71 -3.43 -8.54
C GLU A 62 0.95 -2.94 -7.30
N ALA A 63 1.20 -1.67 -6.97
CA ALA A 63 0.49 -0.93 -5.95
C ALA A 63 -0.33 0.17 -6.64
N ILE A 64 -1.65 0.17 -6.39
CA ILE A 64 -2.56 1.15 -6.96
C ILE A 64 -3.11 2.00 -5.82
N PHE A 65 -2.78 3.29 -5.83
CA PHE A 65 -3.37 4.27 -4.93
C PHE A 65 -4.73 4.72 -5.48
N ARG A 66 -5.74 4.81 -4.61
CA ARG A 66 -7.09 5.24 -4.98
C ARG A 66 -7.60 6.27 -3.97
N THR A 67 -8.19 7.33 -4.49
CA THR A 67 -8.91 8.34 -3.70
C THR A 67 -10.39 8.29 -4.02
N TYR A 68 -11.22 8.42 -3.00
CA TYR A 68 -12.68 8.50 -3.15
C TYR A 68 -13.12 9.91 -2.79
N ARG A 69 -13.59 10.66 -3.79
CA ARG A 69 -13.85 12.11 -3.68
C ARG A 69 -12.60 12.88 -3.22
N PRO A 70 -11.52 12.89 -4.04
CA PRO A 70 -10.30 13.61 -3.70
C PRO A 70 -10.57 15.10 -3.47
N ALA A 71 -9.75 15.71 -2.61
CA ALA A 71 -9.68 17.16 -2.49
C ALA A 71 -8.91 17.77 -3.68
N GLU A 72 -9.07 19.08 -3.88
CA GLU A 72 -8.45 19.82 -4.99
C GLU A 72 -6.96 19.55 -5.18
N PRO A 73 -6.11 19.45 -4.12
CA PRO A 73 -4.68 19.23 -4.32
C PRO A 73 -4.31 17.92 -5.04
N VAL A 74 -5.17 16.91 -4.98
CA VAL A 74 -4.99 15.66 -5.74
C VAL A 74 -5.48 15.81 -7.18
N ILE A 75 -6.47 16.69 -7.41
CA ILE A 75 -7.10 16.92 -8.72
C ILE A 75 -6.21 17.81 -9.60
N ASP A 76 -5.57 18.82 -9.00
CA ASP A 76 -4.70 19.78 -9.68
C ASP A 76 -3.21 19.37 -9.69
N ASP A 77 -2.90 18.16 -9.21
CA ASP A 77 -1.56 17.58 -9.07
C ASP A 77 -0.59 18.39 -8.18
N SER A 78 -1.07 19.34 -7.37
CA SER A 78 -0.22 20.02 -6.37
C SER A 78 0.21 19.10 -5.23
N TRP A 79 -0.46 17.96 -5.07
CA TRP A 79 -0.05 16.83 -4.26
C TRP A 79 -0.25 15.51 -5.01
N SER A 80 0.75 14.64 -4.96
CA SER A 80 0.69 13.27 -5.46
C SER A 80 1.11 12.28 -4.39
N VAL A 81 0.64 11.03 -4.47
CA VAL A 81 1.11 9.97 -3.59
C VAL A 81 2.64 9.82 -3.72
N PRO A 82 3.40 9.70 -2.62
CA PRO A 82 4.83 9.46 -2.68
C PRO A 82 5.15 8.16 -3.45
N SER A 83 6.27 8.16 -4.17
CA SER A 83 6.78 6.96 -4.82
C SER A 83 7.14 5.88 -3.80
N LEU A 84 7.05 4.62 -4.21
CA LEU A 84 7.54 3.50 -3.40
C LEU A 84 9.06 3.51 -3.40
N GLU A 85 9.64 3.50 -2.19
CA GLU A 85 11.08 3.44 -1.99
C GLU A 85 11.51 2.02 -1.59
N LYS A 86 12.54 1.50 -2.26
CA LYS A 86 13.12 0.21 -1.91
C LYS A 86 13.98 0.37 -0.66
N GLN A 87 13.57 -0.28 0.44
CA GLN A 87 14.39 -0.41 1.64
C GLN A 87 15.65 -1.23 1.30
N ARG A 88 16.84 -0.73 1.69
CA ARG A 88 18.14 -1.33 1.38
C ARG A 88 18.59 -2.31 2.43
#